data_AF-A0A2E5B7Y8-F1
#
_entry.id   AF-A0A2E5B7Y8-F1
#
_cell.length_a   1.000
_cell.length_b   1.000
_cell.length_c   1.000
_cell.angle_alpha   90.00
_cell.angle_beta   90.00
_cell.angle_gamma   90.00
#
_symmetry.space_group_name_H-M   'P 1'
#
loop_
_entity.id
_entity.type
_entity.pdbx_description
1 polymer ?
#
loop_
_entity_poly.entity_id
_entity_poly.type
_entity_poly.pdbx_seq_one_letter_code
_entity_poly.pdbx_strand_id
1 'polypeptide(L)'
;MAQWALPPNLHSEIEAGPVCFHSEHSIGSKDGLIPRYKDSHACVRCISALTEGRVSLDVHQIERKYRRRFLEFWSFVEIRGPDECWPWRGKYHSRSNSSYFQIPRHWGAGRQYSAPRMAVWTTWGDIGRLPIKPICGDHNCCNPLHWRIKGVPHFFHNRDLQVIDLEFCSNKLTADTQLFLETTADKDPQRFEKILNANRIWIDFRLNSDGPISFDLINTENGYKKLKK
;
A
#
# COMPACT_ATOMS: atom_id res chain seq x y z
N MET A 1 -23.42 1.37 -7.74
CA MET A 1 -22.50 1.13 -6.61
C MET A 1 -23.23 1.53 -5.33
N ALA A 2 -23.46 0.60 -4.42
CA ALA A 2 -24.22 0.86 -3.19
C ALA A 2 -23.51 1.94 -2.36
N GLN A 3 -24.11 3.13 -2.25
CA GLN A 3 -23.75 4.11 -1.24
C GLN A 3 -24.18 3.53 0.10
N TRP A 4 -23.25 2.94 0.86
CA TRP A 4 -23.52 2.69 2.28
C TRP A 4 -23.65 4.06 2.96
N ALA A 5 -24.86 4.38 3.42
CA ALA A 5 -25.08 5.47 4.34
C ALA A 5 -24.25 5.18 5.60
N LEU A 6 -23.49 6.17 6.06
CA LEU A 6 -22.76 6.02 7.32
C LEU A 6 -23.78 5.92 8.46
N PRO A 7 -23.61 5.00 9.42
CA PRO A 7 -24.50 4.94 10.56
C PRO A 7 -24.38 6.24 11.39
N PRO A 8 -25.47 6.72 12.01
CA PRO A 8 -25.47 7.94 12.81
C PRO A 8 -24.55 7.82 14.05
N ASN A 9 -24.32 6.60 14.53
CA ASN A 9 -23.45 6.30 15.67
C ASN A 9 -22.10 5.70 15.20
N LEU A 10 -21.57 6.17 14.06
CA LEU A 10 -20.26 5.71 13.58
C LEU A 10 -19.20 5.94 14.67
N HIS A 11 -18.38 4.93 14.93
CA HIS A 11 -17.28 4.99 15.90
C HIS A 11 -17.71 5.23 17.37
N SER A 12 -18.92 4.81 17.76
CA SER A 12 -19.41 4.93 19.14
C SER A 12 -18.90 3.83 20.10
N GLU A 13 -18.64 2.63 19.58
CA GLU A 13 -18.21 1.46 20.38
C GLU A 13 -16.81 0.98 19.97
N ILE A 14 -15.97 0.69 20.96
CA ILE A 14 -14.61 0.17 20.78
C ILE A 14 -14.56 -1.26 21.29
N GLU A 15 -13.92 -2.14 20.52
CA GLU A 15 -13.62 -3.52 20.88
C GLU A 15 -12.12 -3.80 20.77
N ALA A 16 -11.65 -4.80 21.52
CA ALA A 16 -10.30 -5.30 21.38
C ALA A 16 -10.21 -6.19 20.12
N GLY A 17 -9.28 -5.87 19.21
CA GLY A 17 -9.09 -6.61 17.98
C GLY A 17 -7.61 -6.79 17.63
N PRO A 18 -7.30 -7.44 16.50
CA PRO A 18 -5.93 -7.83 16.20
C PRO A 18 -5.05 -6.64 15.82
N VAL A 19 -3.74 -6.83 16.00
CA VAL A 19 -2.63 -5.92 15.67
C VAL A 19 -2.85 -5.13 14.38
N CYS A 20 -2.47 -3.85 14.40
CA CYS A 20 -2.57 -2.94 13.26
C CYS A 20 -1.52 -3.22 12.18
N PHE A 21 -1.68 -2.64 10.99
CA PHE A 21 -0.59 -2.55 10.01
C PHE A 21 0.56 -1.71 10.54
N HIS A 22 0.27 -0.66 11.30
CA HIS A 22 1.26 0.24 11.88
C HIS A 22 1.75 -0.28 13.23
N SER A 23 3.07 -0.42 13.36
CA SER A 23 3.76 -0.99 14.51
C SER A 23 3.54 -0.15 15.78
N GLU A 24 3.59 1.17 15.65
CA GLU A 24 3.37 2.12 16.76
C GLU A 24 1.97 2.00 17.39
N HIS A 25 0.97 1.63 16.59
CA HIS A 25 -0.40 1.44 17.09
C HIS A 25 -0.57 0.17 17.90
N SER A 26 0.46 -0.68 17.92
CA SER A 26 0.49 -1.93 18.66
C SER A 26 1.35 -1.83 19.93
N ILE A 27 2.04 -0.70 20.14
CA ILE A 27 2.89 -0.46 21.32
C ILE A 27 2.02 -0.38 22.59
N GLY A 28 2.37 -1.20 23.58
CA GLY A 28 1.73 -1.23 24.90
C GLY A 28 0.66 -2.30 25.08
N SER A 29 0.32 -3.06 24.03
CA SER A 29 -0.60 -4.19 24.16
C SER A 29 0.14 -5.45 24.62
N LYS A 30 -0.02 -5.81 25.90
CA LYS A 30 0.54 -7.07 26.45
C LYS A 30 -0.13 -8.30 25.85
N ASP A 31 -1.40 -8.19 25.49
CA ASP A 31 -2.23 -9.29 24.99
C ASP A 31 -2.22 -9.40 23.45
N GLY A 32 -1.50 -8.51 22.76
CA GLY A 32 -1.45 -8.47 21.29
C GLY A 32 -2.74 -7.96 20.63
N LEU A 33 -3.64 -7.35 21.41
CA LEU A 33 -4.89 -6.75 20.95
C LEU A 33 -4.86 -5.22 21.01
N ILE A 34 -5.43 -4.56 20.01
CA ILE A 34 -5.51 -3.10 19.91
C ILE A 34 -6.97 -2.63 19.88
N PRO A 35 -7.26 -1.40 20.34
CA PRO A 35 -8.60 -0.83 20.26
C PRO A 35 -8.99 -0.59 18.79
N ARG A 36 -10.14 -1.14 18.40
CA ARG A 36 -10.77 -0.98 17.08
C ARG A 36 -12.23 -0.59 17.24
N TYR A 37 -12.76 0.17 16.29
CA TYR A 37 -14.20 0.44 16.26
C TYR A 37 -14.98 -0.78 15.81
N LYS A 38 -16.04 -1.13 16.52
CA LYS A 38 -16.81 -2.36 16.28
C LYS A 38 -17.58 -2.38 14.96
N ASP A 39 -18.01 -1.20 14.51
CA ASP A 39 -18.79 -1.01 13.28
C ASP A 39 -17.92 -1.08 12.02
N SER A 40 -16.77 -0.40 12.02
CA SER A 40 -15.89 -0.32 10.86
C SER A 40 -14.71 -1.30 10.91
N HIS A 41 -14.41 -1.87 12.07
CA HIS A 41 -13.15 -2.57 12.40
C HIS A 41 -11.89 -1.72 12.20
N ALA A 42 -12.04 -0.40 12.07
CA ALA A 42 -10.92 0.52 11.92
C ALA A 42 -10.13 0.60 13.22
N CYS A 43 -8.81 0.77 13.11
CA CYS A 43 -7.96 1.01 14.26
C CYS A 43 -8.22 2.43 14.81
N VAL A 44 -8.52 2.53 16.11
CA VAL A 44 -8.84 3.82 16.75
C VAL A 44 -7.68 4.81 16.60
N ARG A 45 -6.44 4.35 16.79
CA ARG A 45 -5.24 5.19 16.60
C ARG A 45 -5.04 5.64 15.15
N CYS A 46 -5.32 4.78 14.16
CA CYS A 46 -5.26 5.16 12.75
C CYS A 46 -6.29 6.25 12.41
N ILE A 47 -7.50 6.14 12.95
CA ILE A 47 -8.53 7.17 12.74
C ILE A 47 -8.10 8.49 13.38
N SER A 48 -7.53 8.48 14.59
CA SER A 48 -6.96 9.69 15.22
C SER A 48 -5.85 10.31 14.37
N ALA A 49 -4.87 9.50 13.93
CA ALA A 49 -3.76 9.95 13.09
C ALA A 49 -4.26 10.56 11.76
N LEU A 50 -5.25 9.92 11.12
CA LEU A 50 -5.91 10.42 9.93
C LEU A 50 -6.65 11.75 10.19
N THR A 51 -7.36 11.88 11.31
CA THR A 51 -8.00 13.15 11.68
C THR A 51 -6.96 14.24 11.92
N GLU A 52 -5.79 13.91 12.46
CA GLU A 52 -4.70 14.86 12.65
C GLU A 52 -3.92 15.17 11.36
N GLY A 53 -4.30 14.56 10.23
CA GLY A 53 -3.63 14.79 8.95
C GLY A 53 -2.28 14.11 8.82
N ARG A 54 -1.95 13.16 9.69
CA ARG A 54 -0.69 12.41 9.62
C ARG A 54 -0.79 11.37 8.52
N VAL A 55 0.02 11.56 7.48
CA VAL A 55 0.29 10.55 6.46
C VAL A 55 1.74 10.16 6.55
N SER A 56 2.03 8.88 6.40
CA SER A 56 3.39 8.38 6.28
C SER A 56 3.47 7.35 5.18
N LEU A 57 4.62 7.24 4.54
CA LEU A 57 4.91 6.18 3.57
C LEU A 57 6.27 5.59 3.92
N ASP A 58 6.32 4.86 5.04
CA ASP A 58 7.55 4.33 5.61
C ASP A 58 7.36 2.84 6.02
N VAL A 59 8.24 1.97 5.50
CA VAL A 59 8.21 0.53 5.79
C VAL A 59 8.54 0.20 7.25
N HIS A 60 9.29 1.05 7.93
CA HIS A 60 9.68 0.86 9.32
C HIS A 60 8.52 1.07 10.28
N GLN A 61 7.59 1.96 9.93
CA GLN A 61 6.34 2.16 10.65
C GLN A 61 5.39 0.97 10.49
N ILE A 62 5.55 0.13 9.47
CA ILE A 62 4.75 -1.07 9.27
C ILE A 62 5.23 -2.23 10.16
N GLU A 63 4.27 -2.95 10.75
CA GLU A 63 4.49 -4.13 11.57
C GLU A 63 5.16 -5.25 10.78
N ARG A 64 6.11 -5.95 11.42
CA ARG A 64 7.09 -6.83 10.76
C ARG A 64 6.42 -7.87 9.86
N LYS A 65 5.29 -8.45 10.27
CA LYS A 65 4.61 -9.48 9.48
C LYS A 65 4.00 -8.95 8.17
N TYR A 66 3.75 -7.65 8.07
CA TYR A 66 3.16 -7.00 6.89
C TYR A 66 4.18 -6.32 5.97
N ARG A 67 5.41 -6.05 6.44
CA ARG A 67 6.44 -5.33 5.66
C ARG A 67 6.69 -5.90 4.26
N ARG A 68 6.79 -7.23 4.14
CA ARG A 68 6.97 -7.88 2.82
C ARG A 68 5.82 -7.55 1.86
N ARG A 69 4.58 -7.60 2.34
CA ARG A 69 3.39 -7.30 1.53
C ARG A 69 3.28 -5.81 1.22
N PHE A 70 3.70 -4.96 2.13
CA PHE A 70 3.81 -3.51 1.90
C PHE A 70 4.77 -3.23 0.74
N LEU A 71 5.98 -3.77 0.78
CA LEU A 71 6.98 -3.57 -0.29
C LEU A 71 6.50 -4.13 -1.63
N GLU A 72 5.90 -5.33 -1.63
CA GLU A 72 5.31 -5.94 -2.83
C GLU A 72 4.17 -5.10 -3.41
N PHE A 73 3.35 -4.47 -2.57
CA PHE A 73 2.29 -3.57 -3.04
C PHE A 73 2.88 -2.32 -3.70
N TRP A 74 3.80 -1.64 -3.02
CA TRP A 74 4.39 -0.39 -3.52
C TRP A 74 5.33 -0.61 -4.70
N SER A 75 5.83 -1.83 -4.93
CA SER A 75 6.55 -2.16 -6.18
C SER A 75 5.65 -2.24 -7.42
N PHE A 76 4.32 -2.28 -7.25
CA PHE A 76 3.39 -2.22 -8.38
C PHE A 76 2.78 -0.84 -8.58
N VAL A 77 3.13 0.15 -7.75
CA VAL A 77 2.63 1.52 -7.85
C VAL A 77 3.71 2.38 -8.48
N GLU A 78 3.35 3.06 -9.56
CA GLU A 78 4.21 4.11 -10.12
C GLU A 78 3.98 5.40 -9.35
N ILE A 79 4.89 5.68 -8.41
CA ILE A 79 4.85 6.88 -7.57
C ILE A 79 5.30 8.08 -8.41
N ARG A 80 4.50 9.15 -8.40
CA ARG A 80 4.76 10.40 -9.12
C ARG A 80 4.60 11.61 -8.20
N GLY A 81 4.37 12.81 -8.74
CA GLY A 81 4.14 14.02 -7.94
C GLY A 81 2.93 13.93 -6.99
N PRO A 82 2.85 14.79 -5.96
CA PRO A 82 1.77 14.77 -4.96
C PRO A 82 0.39 15.11 -5.53
N ASP A 83 0.33 15.94 -6.58
CA ASP A 83 -0.91 16.29 -7.29
C ASP A 83 -1.19 15.35 -8.49
N GLU A 84 -0.29 14.42 -8.77
CA GLU A 84 -0.39 13.51 -9.91
C GLU A 84 -1.01 12.17 -9.49
N CYS A 85 -1.77 11.55 -10.39
CA CYS A 85 -2.27 10.20 -10.16
C CYS A 85 -1.11 9.18 -10.18
N TRP A 86 -1.12 8.26 -9.23
CA TRP A 86 -0.16 7.15 -9.17
C TRP A 86 -0.80 5.89 -9.75
N PRO A 87 -0.47 5.49 -10.99
CA PRO A 87 -1.13 4.38 -11.64
C PRO A 87 -0.71 3.02 -11.05
N TRP A 88 -1.67 2.12 -10.95
CA TRP A 88 -1.45 0.72 -10.58
C TRP A 88 -0.94 -0.09 -11.78
N ARG A 89 0.19 -0.77 -11.62
CA ARG A 89 0.82 -1.64 -12.64
C ARG A 89 0.66 -3.14 -12.34
N GLY A 90 -0.04 -3.48 -11.26
CA GLY A 90 -0.32 -4.87 -10.90
C GLY A 90 -1.53 -5.44 -11.63
N LYS A 91 -2.16 -6.45 -11.00
CA LYS A 91 -3.29 -7.17 -11.60
C LYS A 91 -4.59 -6.37 -11.55
N TYR A 92 -5.41 -6.56 -12.58
CA TYR A 92 -6.76 -6.03 -12.71
C TYR A 92 -7.77 -7.16 -12.82
N HIS A 93 -8.98 -6.94 -12.30
CA HIS A 93 -10.10 -7.83 -12.56
C HIS A 93 -10.50 -7.72 -14.04
N SER A 94 -10.49 -8.85 -14.75
CA SER A 94 -10.78 -8.91 -16.19
C SER A 94 -12.14 -8.32 -16.60
N ARG A 95 -13.15 -8.38 -15.71
CA ARG A 95 -14.51 -7.92 -16.01
C ARG A 95 -14.82 -6.51 -15.53
N SER A 96 -14.33 -6.12 -14.35
CA SER A 96 -14.69 -4.83 -13.73
C SER A 96 -13.63 -3.76 -13.93
N ASN A 97 -12.50 -4.09 -14.56
CA ASN A 97 -11.32 -3.24 -14.69
C ASN A 97 -10.86 -2.61 -13.36
N SER A 98 -11.15 -3.29 -12.25
CA SER A 98 -10.80 -2.82 -10.91
C SER A 98 -9.45 -3.39 -10.53
N SER A 99 -8.53 -2.50 -10.14
CA SER A 99 -7.24 -2.88 -9.58
C SER A 99 -7.43 -3.65 -8.28
N TYR A 100 -6.61 -4.68 -8.03
CA TYR A 100 -6.68 -5.44 -6.79
C TYR A 100 -5.31 -5.94 -6.33
N PHE A 101 -5.20 -6.13 -5.03
CA PHE A 101 -4.06 -6.73 -4.36
C PHE A 101 -4.51 -7.76 -3.32
N GLN A 102 -3.72 -8.83 -3.17
CA GLN A 102 -4.08 -9.94 -2.30
C GLN A 102 -3.50 -9.78 -0.91
N ILE A 103 -4.35 -9.53 0.08
CA ILE A 103 -3.97 -9.49 1.49
C ILE A 103 -5.10 -10.07 2.36
N PRO A 104 -4.81 -10.94 3.35
CA PRO A 104 -5.81 -11.39 4.30
C PRO A 104 -6.18 -10.28 5.29
N ARG A 105 -7.44 -10.25 5.71
CA ARG A 105 -7.94 -9.35 6.77
C ARG A 105 -8.65 -10.18 7.84
N HIS A 106 -8.59 -9.70 9.08
CA HIS A 106 -9.13 -10.41 10.23
C HIS A 106 -10.67 -10.43 10.27
N TRP A 107 -11.32 -9.43 9.67
CA TRP A 107 -12.77 -9.29 9.66
C TRP A 107 -13.43 -9.86 8.41
N GLY A 108 -12.71 -10.51 7.49
CA GLY A 108 -13.29 -10.94 6.22
C GLY A 108 -12.61 -12.14 5.60
N ALA A 109 -13.41 -13.07 5.07
CA ALA A 109 -12.94 -14.21 4.29
C ALA A 109 -12.31 -13.79 2.93
N GLY A 110 -12.69 -12.61 2.44
CA GLY A 110 -12.12 -12.01 1.23
C GLY A 110 -10.63 -11.73 1.38
N ARG A 111 -9.84 -12.25 0.44
CA ARG A 111 -8.39 -12.07 0.38
C ARG A 111 -7.95 -11.05 -0.68
N GLN A 112 -8.89 -10.35 -1.31
CA GLN A 112 -8.64 -9.43 -2.41
C GLN A 112 -9.28 -8.08 -2.10
N TYR A 113 -8.47 -7.03 -2.16
CA TYR A 113 -8.91 -5.66 -1.90
C TYR A 113 -8.41 -4.75 -3.01
N SER A 114 -9.12 -3.66 -3.25
CA SER A 114 -8.73 -2.73 -4.31
C SER A 114 -7.36 -2.11 -4.01
N ALA A 115 -6.55 -1.88 -5.06
CA ALA A 115 -5.22 -1.30 -4.87
C ALA A 115 -5.24 0.09 -4.19
N PRO A 116 -6.20 0.99 -4.50
CA PRO A 116 -6.29 2.25 -3.79
C PRO A 116 -6.58 2.11 -2.29
N ARG A 117 -7.38 1.11 -1.91
CA ARG A 117 -7.65 0.84 -0.49
C ARG A 117 -6.41 0.34 0.23
N MET A 118 -5.57 -0.44 -0.44
CA MET A 118 -4.26 -0.82 0.09
C MET A 118 -3.33 0.37 0.27
N ALA A 119 -3.29 1.29 -0.70
CA ALA A 119 -2.54 2.53 -0.57
C ALA A 119 -2.98 3.32 0.66
N VAL A 120 -4.29 3.51 0.84
CA VAL A 120 -4.86 4.20 2.02
C VAL A 120 -4.50 3.48 3.32
N TRP A 121 -4.66 2.15 3.41
CA TRP A 121 -4.35 1.41 4.64
C TRP A 121 -2.90 1.49 5.07
N THR A 122 -2.00 1.51 4.11
CA THR A 122 -0.57 1.50 4.35
C THR A 122 0.01 2.89 4.59
N THR A 123 -0.77 3.96 4.36
CA THR A 123 -0.32 5.35 4.51
C THR A 123 -1.11 6.10 5.56
N TRP A 124 -2.40 6.36 5.30
CA TRP A 124 -3.33 6.95 6.26
C TRP A 124 -3.67 6.02 7.44
N GLY A 125 -3.51 4.71 7.25
CA GLY A 125 -3.73 3.71 8.29
C GLY A 125 -4.99 2.87 8.12
N ASP A 126 -5.16 1.92 9.03
CA ASP A 126 -6.21 0.89 8.93
C ASP A 126 -7.61 1.44 9.23
N ILE A 127 -8.26 1.97 8.20
CA ILE A 127 -9.64 2.49 8.20
C ILE A 127 -10.72 1.38 8.16
N GLY A 128 -10.33 0.11 8.28
CA GLY A 128 -11.26 -1.01 8.27
C GLY A 128 -12.13 -1.06 7.01
N ARG A 129 -13.44 -1.14 7.17
CA ARG A 129 -14.45 -1.23 6.10
C ARG A 129 -14.95 0.12 5.59
N LEU A 130 -14.42 1.24 6.11
CA LEU A 130 -14.91 2.57 5.73
C LEU A 130 -14.83 2.79 4.20
N PRO A 131 -15.84 3.44 3.60
CA PRO A 131 -15.81 3.73 2.17
C PRO A 131 -14.78 4.82 1.86
N ILE A 132 -14.06 4.64 0.76
CA ILE A 132 -13.13 5.64 0.21
C ILE A 132 -13.72 6.25 -1.07
N LYS A 133 -13.47 7.53 -1.31
CA LYS A 133 -13.89 8.24 -2.52
C LYS A 133 -12.68 8.94 -3.15
N PRO A 134 -12.46 8.79 -4.47
CA PRO A 134 -11.40 9.51 -5.16
C PRO A 134 -11.81 10.97 -5.37
N ILE A 135 -10.82 11.87 -5.29
CA ILE A 135 -10.99 13.30 -5.63
C ILE A 135 -10.50 13.58 -7.05
N CYS A 136 -9.48 12.85 -7.51
CA CYS A 136 -8.89 13.01 -8.85
C CYS A 136 -9.74 12.43 -9.99
N GLY A 137 -10.85 11.76 -9.70
CA GLY A 137 -11.73 11.12 -10.68
C GLY A 137 -11.30 9.71 -11.13
N ASP A 138 -10.04 9.33 -10.94
CA ASP A 138 -9.56 7.97 -11.22
C ASP A 138 -9.82 7.02 -10.04
N HIS A 139 -10.57 5.95 -10.30
CA HIS A 139 -10.96 4.94 -9.31
C HIS A 139 -9.84 3.92 -9.03
N ASN A 140 -8.76 3.93 -9.82
CA ASN A 140 -7.61 3.03 -9.65
C ASN A 140 -6.34 3.78 -9.19
N CYS A 141 -6.42 5.08 -8.92
CA CYS A 141 -5.30 5.88 -8.44
C CYS A 141 -4.81 5.39 -7.07
N CYS A 142 -3.52 5.17 -6.91
CA CYS A 142 -2.91 4.76 -5.65
C CYS A 142 -2.30 5.91 -4.84
N ASN A 143 -2.44 7.17 -5.27
CA ASN A 143 -1.95 8.32 -4.53
C ASN A 143 -2.82 8.55 -3.27
N PRO A 144 -2.28 8.42 -2.05
CA PRO A 144 -3.05 8.58 -0.81
C PRO A 144 -3.73 9.94 -0.68
N LEU A 145 -3.12 11.01 -1.20
CA LEU A 145 -3.63 12.38 -1.11
C LEU A 145 -4.92 12.57 -1.93
N HIS A 146 -5.10 11.71 -2.94
CA HIS A 146 -6.25 11.74 -3.86
C HIS A 146 -7.48 10.99 -3.33
N TRP A 147 -7.43 10.47 -2.10
CA TRP A 147 -8.54 9.77 -1.47
C TRP A 147 -9.11 10.52 -0.27
N ARG A 148 -10.42 10.34 -0.05
CA ARG A 148 -11.11 10.72 1.18
C ARG A 148 -11.85 9.53 1.74
N ILE A 149 -11.70 9.34 3.04
CA ILE A 149 -12.44 8.36 3.82
C ILE A 149 -13.78 8.99 4.26
N LYS A 150 -14.88 8.32 3.93
CA LYS A 150 -16.20 8.77 4.39
C LYS A 150 -16.33 8.57 5.89
N GLY A 151 -16.83 9.58 6.59
CA GLY A 151 -17.10 9.53 8.03
C GLY A 151 -15.92 9.90 8.92
N VAL A 152 -14.82 10.36 8.33
CA VAL A 152 -13.64 10.82 9.07
C VAL A 152 -13.25 12.20 8.52
N PRO A 153 -13.12 13.25 9.35
CA PRO A 153 -12.60 14.52 8.90
C PRO A 153 -11.12 14.39 8.54
N HIS A 154 -10.70 15.03 7.45
CA HIS A 154 -9.29 15.04 7.00
C HIS A 154 -8.79 16.47 7.14
N PHE A 155 -7.95 16.72 8.15
CA PHE A 155 -7.31 18.02 8.32
C PHE A 155 -5.95 17.98 7.62
N PHE A 156 -5.72 18.84 6.63
CA PHE A 156 -4.44 18.90 5.91
C PHE A 156 -3.56 19.96 6.56
N HIS A 157 -2.63 19.54 7.42
CA HIS A 157 -1.63 20.47 7.95
C HIS A 157 -0.44 20.65 7.00
N ASN A 158 -0.13 19.66 6.16
CA ASN A 158 0.89 19.74 5.11
C ASN A 158 0.39 19.03 3.85
N ARG A 159 0.46 19.70 2.69
CA ARG A 159 0.19 19.09 1.37
C ARG A 159 1.44 18.46 0.76
N ASP A 160 2.58 18.80 1.31
CA ASP A 160 3.84 18.19 0.94
C ASP A 160 3.92 16.86 1.68
N LEU A 161 4.11 15.77 0.93
CA LEU A 161 4.65 14.51 1.46
C LEU A 161 6.10 14.78 1.90
N GLN A 162 6.27 15.57 2.96
CA GLN A 162 7.57 15.81 3.56
C GLN A 162 7.97 14.51 4.22
N VAL A 163 8.99 13.88 3.62
CA VAL A 163 9.51 12.57 4.02
C VAL A 163 8.72 11.40 3.41
N ILE A 164 8.85 11.22 2.09
CA ILE A 164 8.98 9.86 1.57
C ILE A 164 10.39 9.39 1.95
N ASP A 165 10.57 8.97 3.20
CA ASP A 165 11.75 8.21 3.55
C ASP A 165 11.53 6.79 3.03
N LEU A 166 11.76 6.66 1.73
CA LEU A 166 11.95 5.36 1.13
C LEU A 166 13.32 4.79 1.50
N GLU A 167 14.27 5.54 2.11
CA GLU A 167 15.67 5.12 2.31
C GLU A 167 15.69 3.65 2.79
N PHE A 168 15.78 2.65 1.91
CA PHE A 168 16.57 2.61 0.70
C PHE A 168 17.97 3.15 0.99
N CYS A 169 18.53 2.68 2.10
CA CYS A 169 19.85 2.12 1.94
C CYS A 169 19.71 1.01 0.89
N SER A 170 19.92 1.35 -0.38
CA SER A 170 19.97 0.41 -1.51
C SER A 170 20.76 -0.83 -1.11
N ASN A 171 21.86 -0.63 -0.39
CA ASN A 171 22.70 -1.68 0.18
C ASN A 171 22.00 -2.57 1.21
N LYS A 172 21.12 -2.03 2.05
CA LYS A 172 20.33 -2.80 3.04
C LYS A 172 19.18 -3.54 2.38
N LEU A 173 18.51 -2.97 1.37
CA LEU A 173 17.54 -3.70 0.58
C LEU A 173 18.23 -4.77 -0.27
N THR A 174 19.38 -4.50 -0.86
CA THR A 174 20.19 -5.51 -1.58
C THR A 174 20.61 -6.59 -0.62
N ALA A 175 21.10 -6.28 0.59
CA ALA A 175 21.47 -7.27 1.59
C ALA A 175 20.26 -8.07 2.11
N ASP A 176 19.14 -7.42 2.45
CA ASP A 176 17.93 -8.08 2.96
C ASP A 176 17.21 -8.85 1.85
N THR A 177 17.25 -8.36 0.61
CA THR A 177 16.73 -9.05 -0.58
C THR A 177 17.62 -10.23 -0.90
N GLN A 178 18.93 -10.08 -0.91
CA GLN A 178 19.88 -11.16 -1.16
C GLN A 178 19.79 -12.24 -0.07
N LEU A 179 19.73 -11.85 1.21
CA LEU A 179 19.46 -12.74 2.33
C LEU A 179 18.08 -13.40 2.21
N PHE A 180 17.04 -12.67 1.81
CA PHE A 180 15.70 -13.22 1.57
C PHE A 180 15.68 -14.17 0.36
N LEU A 181 16.40 -13.86 -0.72
CA LEU A 181 16.52 -14.66 -1.93
C LEU A 181 17.29 -15.95 -1.63
N GLU A 182 18.40 -15.88 -0.88
CA GLU A 182 19.16 -17.02 -0.35
C GLU A 182 18.29 -17.90 0.55
N THR A 183 17.62 -17.31 1.54
CA THR A 183 16.75 -18.04 2.48
C THR A 183 15.52 -18.65 1.79
N THR A 184 15.04 -18.05 0.69
CA THR A 184 13.88 -18.53 -0.07
C THR A 184 14.28 -19.58 -1.12
N ALA A 185 15.46 -19.46 -1.72
CA ALA A 185 16.05 -20.47 -2.59
C ALA A 185 16.27 -21.79 -1.83
N ASP A 186 16.69 -21.73 -0.57
CA ASP A 186 16.88 -22.89 0.29
C ASP A 186 15.55 -23.57 0.72
N LYS A 187 14.43 -22.83 0.71
CA LYS A 187 13.14 -23.30 1.27
C LYS A 187 12.08 -23.65 0.24
N ASP A 188 11.99 -22.94 -0.90
CA ASP A 188 10.94 -23.17 -1.91
C ASP A 188 11.34 -22.60 -3.31
N PRO A 189 12.12 -23.38 -4.10
CA PRO A 189 12.71 -22.93 -5.38
C PRO A 189 11.69 -22.55 -6.46
N GLN A 190 10.52 -23.20 -6.50
CA GLN A 190 9.51 -22.95 -7.55
C GLN A 190 8.75 -21.64 -7.35
N ARG A 191 8.58 -21.21 -6.09
CA ARG A 191 7.92 -19.95 -5.77
C ARG A 191 8.84 -18.75 -5.99
N PHE A 192 10.14 -18.96 -5.81
CA PHE A 192 11.20 -18.00 -6.10
C PHE A 192 11.22 -17.60 -7.58
N GLU A 193 11.23 -18.56 -8.50
CA GLU A 193 11.20 -18.25 -9.95
C GLU A 193 9.96 -17.45 -10.37
N LYS A 194 8.79 -17.73 -9.78
CA LYS A 194 7.56 -16.97 -10.07
C LYS A 194 7.63 -15.51 -9.59
N ILE A 195 8.26 -15.27 -8.43
CA ILE A 195 8.43 -13.92 -7.87
C ILE A 195 9.51 -13.16 -8.64
N LEU A 196 10.62 -13.83 -8.97
CA LEU A 196 11.66 -13.27 -9.83
C LEU A 196 11.12 -12.91 -11.22
N ASN A 197 10.42 -13.80 -11.91
CA ASN A 197 9.90 -13.48 -13.24
C ASN A 197 8.85 -12.35 -13.20
N ALA A 198 8.12 -12.19 -12.10
CA ALA A 198 7.17 -11.09 -11.93
C ALA A 198 7.82 -9.74 -11.57
N ASN A 199 8.94 -9.76 -10.83
CA ASN A 199 9.56 -8.56 -10.28
C ASN A 199 10.88 -8.14 -10.97
N ARG A 200 11.59 -9.07 -11.62
CA ARG A 200 12.95 -8.84 -12.15
C ARG A 200 12.98 -7.76 -13.22
N ILE A 201 12.02 -7.74 -14.14
CA ILE A 201 11.98 -6.73 -15.21
C ILE A 201 11.78 -5.33 -14.62
N TRP A 202 10.94 -5.20 -13.59
CA TRP A 202 10.61 -3.90 -12.99
C TRP A 202 11.68 -3.44 -11.99
N ILE A 203 12.23 -4.37 -11.20
CA ILE A 203 13.33 -4.10 -10.27
C ILE A 203 14.63 -3.78 -11.01
N ASP A 204 15.00 -4.56 -12.04
CA ASP A 204 16.18 -4.28 -12.88
C ASP A 204 16.01 -2.97 -13.65
N PHE A 205 14.80 -2.64 -14.11
CA PHE A 205 14.52 -1.35 -14.75
C PHE A 205 14.70 -0.18 -13.78
N ARG A 206 14.19 -0.30 -12.55
CA ARG A 206 14.27 0.75 -11.51
C ARG A 206 15.66 0.90 -10.92
N LEU A 207 16.44 -0.18 -10.82
CA LEU A 207 17.83 -0.16 -10.37
C LEU A 207 18.78 0.42 -11.42
N ASN A 208 18.43 0.35 -12.71
CA ASN A 208 19.23 0.92 -13.81
C ASN A 208 18.85 2.36 -14.17
N SER A 209 17.75 2.90 -13.63
CA SER A 209 17.30 4.28 -13.87
C SER A 209 17.48 5.11 -12.60
N ASP A 210 18.70 5.59 -12.37
CA ASP A 210 18.98 6.62 -11.37
C ASP A 210 18.43 7.97 -11.84
N GLY A 211 17.13 8.21 -11.61
CA GLY A 211 16.46 9.50 -11.85
C GLY A 211 14.96 9.41 -12.16
N PRO A 212 14.22 10.54 -12.09
CA PRO A 212 12.80 10.56 -12.43
C PRO A 212 12.57 10.16 -13.89
N ILE A 213 11.59 9.27 -14.09
CA ILE A 213 11.27 8.68 -15.40
C ILE A 213 10.79 9.78 -16.37
N SER A 214 11.49 9.96 -17.50
CA SER A 214 10.96 10.77 -18.59
C SER A 214 9.85 10.01 -19.33
N PHE A 215 8.76 10.70 -19.66
CA PHE A 215 7.59 10.14 -20.36
C PHE A 215 7.95 9.54 -21.73
N ASP A 216 9.06 9.97 -22.34
CA ASP A 216 9.46 9.56 -23.69
C ASP A 216 9.94 8.09 -23.76
N LEU A 217 10.38 7.52 -22.63
CA LEU A 217 10.83 6.12 -22.56
C LEU A 217 9.67 5.11 -22.57
N ILE A 218 8.45 5.55 -22.22
CA ILE A 218 7.26 4.68 -22.16
C ILE A 218 6.66 4.44 -23.56
N ASN A 219 6.90 5.34 -24.51
CA ASN A 219 6.29 5.32 -25.84
C ASN A 219 7.13 4.68 -26.95
N THR A 220 8.28 4.07 -26.63
CA THR A 220 9.04 3.32 -27.65
C THR A 220 8.76 1.82 -27.54
N GLU A 221 7.60 1.42 -28.05
CA GLU A 221 7.37 0.07 -28.57
C GLU A 221 8.30 -0.21 -29.77
N ASN A 222 9.62 -0.23 -29.59
CA ASN A 222 10.59 -0.72 -30.60
C ASN A 222 12.04 -0.98 -30.10
N GLY A 223 12.32 -0.91 -28.79
CA GLY A 223 13.66 -1.19 -28.26
C GLY A 223 14.10 -2.68 -28.26
N TYR A 224 13.18 -3.62 -28.48
CA TYR A 224 13.42 -5.06 -28.27
C TYR A 224 14.15 -5.82 -29.41
N LYS A 225 14.64 -5.13 -30.46
CA LYS A 225 15.32 -5.80 -31.60
C LYS A 225 16.82 -5.51 -31.78
N LYS A 226 17.47 -4.74 -30.89
CA LYS A 226 18.89 -4.36 -31.09
C LYS A 226 19.92 -4.95 -30.12
N LEU A 227 19.57 -5.97 -29.34
CA LEU A 227 20.51 -6.70 -28.48
C LEU A 227 20.72 -8.18 -28.89
N LYS A 228 20.36 -8.52 -30.12
CA LYS A 228 20.82 -9.74 -30.80
C LYS A 228 21.36 -9.40 -32.18
N LYS A 229 22.54 -8.77 -32.19
CA LYS A 229 23.59 -8.95 -33.19
C LYS A 229 24.89 -8.45 -32.61
#